data_AF-A0A645ESQ6-F1
#
_entry.id   AF-A0A645ESQ6-F1
#
_cell.length_a   1.000
_cell.length_b   1.000
_cell.length_c   1.000
_cell.angle_alpha   90.00
_cell.angle_beta   90.00
_cell.angle_gamma   90.00
#
_symmetry.space_group_name_H-M   'P 1'
#
loop_
_entity.id
_entity.type
_entity.pdbx_description
1 polymer ?
#
loop_
_entity_poly.entity_id
_entity_poly.type
_entity_poly.pdbx_seq_one_letter_code
_entity_poly.pdbx_strand_id
1 'polypeptide(L)'
;MRISGGQSDPDRPTRVSFNIGGQTYSVGNVYYPAGDSQLAWVQWKTPDTEQNMTIQVTVSGPGSTARTTLNAKIVDLDKNPPPNPVADDRNDSFRTSAVPGRAVKNTASWSVWRPWWQEYWVWHSTGEDSGYWCDHGWWEFDLDRYSASLISSMSIKCDDKNPTAAGSSMKSGYGINQTVTGSISSNQSSAVTQPQNAVSYFPEFGYETYWRLLERMGSGRFEFQKNHYSTYKNRTHFSPIWMPDGAYTVNTWLIDGWTPDGMLSANLTDSLTIRGNLWQDWHVAPKKP
;
A
#
# COMPACT_ATOMS: atom_id res chain seq x y z
N MET A 1 7.06 7.05 -13.46
CA MET A 1 8.35 6.92 -14.17
C MET A 1 8.93 8.29 -14.47
N ARG A 2 10.24 8.45 -14.65
CA ARG A 2 10.86 9.74 -14.97
C ARG A 2 11.06 9.90 -16.47
N ILE A 3 10.71 11.08 -16.99
CA ILE A 3 10.81 11.50 -18.38
C ILE A 3 11.76 12.69 -18.44
N SER A 4 12.72 12.65 -19.35
CA SER A 4 13.75 13.68 -19.50
C SER A 4 14.20 13.76 -20.96
N GLY A 5 14.87 14.85 -21.33
CA GLY A 5 15.32 15.10 -22.69
C GLY A 5 15.59 16.58 -22.93
N GLY A 6 15.29 17.05 -24.14
CA GLY A 6 15.22 18.48 -24.40
C GLY A 6 14.04 19.13 -23.67
N GLN A 7 13.96 20.47 -23.68
CA GLN A 7 12.83 21.19 -23.10
C GLN A 7 11.49 20.67 -23.64
N SER A 8 10.53 20.51 -22.73
CA SER A 8 9.15 20.16 -23.04
C SER A 8 8.25 21.27 -22.54
N ASP A 9 7.62 21.98 -23.47
CA ASP A 9 6.76 23.14 -23.23
C ASP A 9 5.45 23.01 -24.03
N PRO A 10 4.48 23.93 -23.85
CA PRO A 10 3.22 23.87 -24.58
C PRO A 10 3.34 23.94 -26.12
N ASP A 11 4.41 24.50 -26.68
CA ASP A 11 4.64 24.53 -28.13
C ASP A 11 5.19 23.18 -28.64
N ARG A 12 5.98 22.50 -27.82
CA ARG A 12 6.60 21.20 -28.13
C ARG A 12 6.33 20.19 -27.01
N PRO A 13 5.08 19.78 -26.78
CA PRO A 13 4.70 19.02 -25.59
C PRO A 13 5.19 17.57 -25.68
N THR A 14 5.81 17.10 -24.59
CA THR A 14 6.01 15.66 -24.37
C THR A 14 4.70 15.01 -23.90
N ARG A 15 4.36 13.88 -24.51
CA ARG A 15 3.21 13.06 -24.13
C ARG A 15 3.68 11.66 -23.82
N VAL A 16 3.10 11.06 -22.78
CA VAL A 16 3.41 9.69 -22.38
C VAL A 16 2.14 8.86 -22.45
N SER A 17 2.28 7.63 -22.94
CA SER A 17 1.18 6.69 -23.04
C SER A 17 1.60 5.37 -22.42
N PHE A 18 0.78 4.85 -21.51
CA PHE A 18 0.94 3.54 -20.89
C PHE A 18 -0.10 2.60 -21.47
N ASN A 19 0.32 1.57 -22.19
CA ASN A 19 -0.55 0.46 -22.58
C ASN A 19 -0.51 -0.60 -21.50
N ILE A 20 -1.64 -0.81 -20.85
CA ILE A 20 -1.79 -1.70 -19.72
C ILE A 20 -3.01 -2.60 -19.94
N GLY A 21 -2.80 -3.91 -20.06
CA GLY A 21 -3.89 -4.87 -20.26
C GLY A 21 -4.73 -4.59 -21.51
N GLY A 22 -4.13 -4.04 -22.56
CA GLY A 22 -4.83 -3.63 -23.79
C GLY A 22 -5.53 -2.27 -23.72
N GLN A 23 -5.57 -1.62 -22.55
CA GLN A 23 -6.08 -0.26 -22.40
C GLN A 23 -4.94 0.76 -22.46
N THR A 24 -5.21 1.92 -23.06
CA THR A 24 -4.22 2.99 -23.22
C THR A 24 -4.52 4.14 -22.27
N TYR A 25 -3.59 4.44 -21.37
CA TYR A 25 -3.64 5.54 -20.42
C TYR A 25 -2.71 6.65 -20.89
N SER A 26 -3.24 7.85 -21.12
CA SER A 26 -2.46 8.98 -21.63
C SER A 26 -2.17 9.98 -20.52
N VAL A 27 -0.90 10.36 -20.39
CA VAL A 27 -0.43 11.44 -19.53
C VAL A 27 0.00 12.59 -20.46
N GLY A 28 -0.86 13.61 -20.53
CA GLY A 28 -0.55 14.87 -21.19
C GLY A 28 0.20 15.81 -20.27
N ASN A 29 0.60 16.98 -20.82
CA ASN A 29 1.18 18.08 -20.06
C ASN A 29 2.43 17.69 -19.25
N VAL A 30 3.29 16.84 -19.84
CA VAL A 30 4.58 16.48 -19.23
C VAL A 30 5.60 17.54 -19.63
N TYR A 31 5.65 18.61 -18.86
CA TYR A 31 6.51 19.76 -19.11
C TYR A 31 7.76 19.71 -18.22
N TYR A 32 8.86 20.29 -18.70
CA TYR A 32 10.09 20.46 -17.93
C TYR A 32 11.09 21.33 -18.73
N PRO A 33 11.91 22.15 -18.05
CA PRO A 33 12.96 22.93 -18.71
C PRO A 33 14.07 22.03 -19.24
N ALA A 34 14.91 22.58 -20.14
CA ALA A 34 16.07 21.87 -20.67
C ALA A 34 17.02 21.43 -19.54
N GLY A 35 17.45 20.17 -19.56
CA GLY A 35 18.33 19.60 -18.53
C GLY A 35 17.61 19.01 -17.32
N ASP A 36 16.29 19.16 -17.25
CA ASP A 36 15.47 18.70 -16.13
C ASP A 36 14.57 17.51 -16.50
N SER A 37 13.68 17.11 -15.58
CA SER A 37 12.80 15.96 -15.76
C SER A 37 11.46 16.09 -15.05
N GLN A 38 10.49 15.28 -15.47
CA GLN A 38 9.19 15.17 -14.82
C GLN A 38 8.79 13.70 -14.61
N LEU A 39 8.08 13.43 -13.51
CA LEU A 39 7.41 12.15 -13.33
C LEU A 39 6.14 12.08 -14.19
N ALA A 40 5.95 10.95 -14.86
CA ALA A 40 4.69 10.54 -15.48
C ALA A 40 4.15 9.30 -14.78
N TRP A 41 2.88 9.33 -14.40
CA TRP A 41 2.21 8.25 -13.68
C TRP A 41 0.75 8.13 -14.14
N VAL A 42 0.17 6.95 -13.93
CA VAL A 42 -1.23 6.67 -14.21
C VAL A 42 -1.84 5.92 -13.05
N GLN A 43 -3.14 6.12 -12.86
CA GLN A 43 -3.94 5.27 -11.98
C GLN A 43 -4.65 4.23 -12.83
N TRP A 44 -4.56 2.97 -12.43
CA TRP A 44 -5.22 1.85 -13.09
C TRP A 44 -5.89 0.96 -12.05
N LYS A 45 -6.79 0.10 -12.52
CA LYS A 45 -7.42 -0.93 -11.70
C LYS A 45 -6.70 -2.25 -11.93
N THR A 46 -6.12 -2.79 -10.88
CA THR A 46 -5.50 -4.13 -10.90
C THR A 46 -6.54 -5.17 -11.31
N PRO A 47 -6.21 -6.08 -12.25
CA PRO A 47 -7.08 -7.21 -12.57
C PRO A 47 -7.34 -8.12 -11.35
N ASP A 48 -8.48 -8.80 -11.38
CA ASP A 48 -8.90 -9.77 -10.36
C ASP A 48 -8.28 -11.16 -10.55
N THR A 49 -7.68 -11.40 -11.71
CA THR A 49 -7.04 -12.67 -12.07
C THR A 49 -5.53 -12.55 -11.96
N GLU A 50 -4.90 -13.56 -11.35
CA GLU A 50 -3.45 -13.66 -11.32
C GLU A 50 -2.87 -13.82 -12.71
N GLN A 51 -1.84 -13.03 -13.00
CA GLN A 51 -1.16 -13.03 -14.28
C GLN A 51 0.13 -12.23 -14.20
N ASN A 52 1.03 -12.50 -15.13
CA ASN A 52 2.13 -11.59 -15.42
C ASN A 52 1.68 -10.64 -16.51
N MET A 53 1.89 -9.34 -16.30
CA MET A 53 1.53 -8.31 -17.25
C MET A 53 2.77 -7.55 -17.68
N THR A 54 2.80 -7.22 -18.96
CA THR A 54 3.79 -6.30 -19.52
C THR A 54 3.08 -4.99 -19.84
N ILE A 55 3.57 -3.90 -19.24
CA ILE A 55 3.12 -2.54 -19.48
C ILE A 55 4.09 -1.93 -20.48
N GLN A 56 3.57 -1.52 -21.63
CA GLN A 56 4.35 -0.82 -22.65
C GLN A 56 4.19 0.69 -22.47
N VAL A 57 5.29 1.42 -22.60
CA VAL A 57 5.32 2.87 -22.49
C VAL A 57 5.81 3.46 -23.79
N THR A 58 5.01 4.36 -24.36
CA THR A 58 5.37 5.16 -25.52
C THR A 58 5.51 6.61 -25.09
N VAL A 59 6.60 7.25 -25.50
CA VAL A 59 6.84 8.68 -25.31
C VAL A 59 6.90 9.35 -26.67
N SER A 60 6.17 10.44 -26.85
CA SER A 60 6.24 11.28 -28.05
C SER A 60 6.58 12.73 -27.68
N GLY A 61 7.26 13.42 -28.60
CA GLY A 61 7.78 14.77 -28.38
C GLY A 61 9.28 14.78 -28.08
N PRO A 62 9.82 15.85 -27.45
CA PRO A 62 11.25 16.02 -27.21
C PRO A 62 11.81 15.15 -26.07
N GLY A 63 10.92 14.52 -25.29
CA GLY A 63 11.29 13.66 -24.17
C GLY A 63 11.55 12.20 -24.53
N SER A 64 12.24 11.52 -23.62
CA SER A 64 12.50 10.09 -23.68
C SER A 64 12.51 9.48 -22.27
N THR A 65 12.59 8.16 -22.20
CA THR A 65 12.74 7.44 -20.93
C THR A 65 13.61 6.21 -21.12
N ALA A 66 14.37 5.85 -20.07
CA ALA A 66 15.27 4.70 -20.11
C ALA A 66 14.53 3.34 -20.09
N ARG A 67 13.26 3.31 -19.69
CA ARG A 67 12.46 2.08 -19.61
C ARG A 67 11.13 2.26 -20.33
N THR A 68 11.00 1.60 -21.47
CA THR A 68 9.76 1.56 -22.26
C THR A 68 8.89 0.34 -21.95
N THR A 69 9.38 -0.58 -21.13
CA THR A 69 8.66 -1.79 -20.74
C THR A 69 8.77 -2.00 -19.23
N LEU A 70 7.61 -2.19 -18.56
CA LEU A 70 7.53 -2.51 -17.14
C LEU A 70 6.83 -3.87 -16.99
N ASN A 71 7.36 -4.73 -16.14
CA ASN A 71 6.76 -6.02 -15.85
C ASN A 71 6.08 -5.97 -14.48
N ALA A 72 4.82 -6.38 -14.43
CA ALA A 72 4.02 -6.46 -13.21
C ALA A 72 3.57 -7.91 -13.00
N LYS A 73 3.64 -8.39 -11.76
CA LYS A 73 3.10 -9.69 -11.36
C LYS A 73 1.87 -9.45 -10.50
N ILE A 74 0.70 -9.86 -10.99
CA ILE A 74 -0.55 -9.81 -10.26
C ILE A 74 -0.67 -11.11 -9.46
N VAL A 75 -0.78 -10.97 -8.14
CA VAL A 75 -0.86 -12.09 -7.20
C VAL A 75 -2.13 -11.97 -6.38
N ASP A 76 -2.68 -13.12 -6.00
CA ASP A 76 -3.74 -13.20 -5.01
C ASP A 76 -3.11 -13.26 -3.60
N LEU A 77 -3.38 -12.23 -2.81
CA LEU A 77 -2.88 -12.11 -1.44
C LEU A 77 -3.60 -13.03 -0.46
N ASP A 78 -4.64 -13.76 -0.86
CA ASP A 78 -5.42 -14.63 0.03
C ASP A 78 -5.11 -16.13 -0.13
N LYS A 79 -3.99 -16.46 -0.81
CA LYS A 79 -3.68 -17.84 -1.19
C LYS A 79 -3.11 -18.75 -0.11
N ASN A 80 -2.58 -18.20 0.98
CA ASN A 80 -1.98 -18.99 2.06
C ASN A 80 -2.69 -18.73 3.40
N PRO A 81 -4.01 -18.98 3.49
CA PRO A 81 -4.74 -18.84 4.74
C PRO A 81 -4.20 -19.85 5.77
N PRO A 82 -4.12 -19.49 7.06
CA PRO A 82 -3.65 -20.41 8.08
C PRO A 82 -4.53 -21.65 8.18
N PRO A 83 -3.94 -22.84 8.42
CA PRO A 83 -4.71 -24.03 8.74
C PRO A 83 -5.50 -23.82 10.04
N ASN A 84 -6.55 -24.62 10.23
CA ASN A 84 -7.28 -24.61 11.49
C ASN A 84 -6.43 -25.28 12.58
N PRO A 85 -6.07 -24.59 13.67
CA PRO A 85 -5.54 -25.29 14.83
C PRO A 85 -6.65 -26.13 15.47
N VAL A 86 -6.31 -27.35 15.89
CA VAL A 86 -7.22 -28.24 16.63
C VAL A 86 -6.66 -28.55 18.02
N ALA A 87 -7.52 -29.01 18.92
CA ALA A 87 -7.16 -29.26 20.32
C ALA A 87 -6.10 -30.35 20.50
N ASP A 88 -5.90 -31.21 19.50
CA ASP A 88 -4.92 -32.31 19.54
C ASP A 88 -3.59 -31.94 18.84
N ASP A 89 -3.47 -30.71 18.31
CA ASP A 89 -2.23 -30.27 17.67
C ASP A 89 -1.07 -30.24 18.66
N ARG A 90 0.14 -30.54 18.15
CA ARG A 90 1.36 -30.52 18.93
C ARG A 90 2.55 -30.02 18.11
N ASN A 91 3.40 -29.22 18.73
CA ASN A 91 4.65 -28.74 18.11
C ASN A 91 5.75 -28.57 19.18
N ASP A 92 6.34 -29.67 19.62
CA ASP A 92 7.37 -29.67 20.67
C ASP A 92 8.68 -28.99 20.22
N SER A 93 8.91 -28.91 18.92
CA SER A 93 10.06 -28.24 18.32
C SER A 93 9.84 -26.74 18.11
N PHE A 94 8.66 -26.19 18.47
CA PHE A 94 8.37 -24.78 18.28
C PHE A 94 9.43 -23.90 18.96
N ARG A 95 9.87 -22.87 18.23
CA ARG A 95 10.75 -21.82 18.72
C ARG A 95 10.18 -20.48 18.29
N THR A 96 10.26 -19.51 19.19
CA THR A 96 9.86 -18.15 18.88
C THR A 96 10.76 -17.59 17.79
N SER A 97 10.14 -16.94 16.81
CA SER A 97 10.85 -16.22 15.75
C SER A 97 10.79 -14.72 16.04
N ALA A 98 11.84 -14.00 15.64
CA ALA A 98 11.81 -12.55 15.70
C ALA A 98 10.75 -12.00 14.74
N VAL A 99 10.06 -10.94 15.15
CA VAL A 99 9.15 -10.23 14.26
C VAL A 99 9.94 -9.70 13.05
N PRO A 100 9.47 -9.93 11.82
CA PRO A 100 10.20 -9.52 10.63
C PRO A 100 10.23 -7.99 10.47
N GLY A 101 11.42 -7.47 10.15
CA GLY A 101 11.58 -6.11 9.66
C GLY A 101 11.20 -6.03 8.17
N ARG A 102 10.18 -5.24 7.83
CA ARG A 102 9.78 -5.03 6.43
C ARG A 102 10.26 -3.66 5.95
N ALA A 103 10.68 -3.59 4.69
CA ALA A 103 10.91 -2.31 4.03
C ALA A 103 9.58 -1.53 3.98
N VAL A 104 9.60 -0.31 4.51
CA VAL A 104 8.43 0.56 4.61
C VAL A 104 8.74 1.95 4.10
N LYS A 105 7.73 2.59 3.52
CA LYS A 105 7.77 3.99 3.10
C LYS A 105 6.52 4.65 3.64
N ASN A 106 6.65 5.57 4.59
CA ASN A 106 5.50 6.25 5.20
C ASN A 106 5.32 7.69 4.69
N THR A 107 6.27 8.21 3.90
CA THR A 107 6.18 9.50 3.23
C THR A 107 6.66 9.42 1.79
N ALA A 108 6.12 10.28 0.95
CA ALA A 108 6.50 10.43 -0.45
C ALA A 108 6.50 11.91 -0.83
N SER A 109 7.38 12.29 -1.74
CA SER A 109 7.39 13.63 -2.33
C SER A 109 7.66 13.55 -3.82
N TRP A 110 7.01 14.44 -4.56
CA TRP A 110 7.18 14.55 -6.00
C TRP A 110 6.95 15.99 -6.44
N SER A 111 7.24 16.27 -7.70
CA SER A 111 7.08 17.60 -8.26
C SER A 111 6.56 17.54 -9.70
N VAL A 112 5.90 18.62 -10.09
CA VAL A 112 5.38 18.85 -11.43
C VAL A 112 5.80 20.25 -11.85
N TRP A 113 6.41 20.35 -13.03
CA TRP A 113 6.67 21.63 -13.68
C TRP A 113 5.39 22.18 -14.27
N ARG A 114 5.15 23.46 -14.01
CA ARG A 114 4.05 24.23 -14.56
C ARG A 114 4.61 25.34 -15.44
N PRO A 115 4.43 25.25 -16.77
CA PRO A 115 4.92 26.28 -17.67
C PRO A 115 4.05 27.54 -17.58
N TRP A 116 4.66 28.70 -17.79
CA TRP A 116 3.98 29.97 -17.98
C TRP A 116 4.71 30.81 -19.03
N TRP A 117 3.96 31.66 -19.75
CA TRP A 117 4.51 32.45 -20.84
C TRP A 117 5.05 33.77 -20.29
N GLN A 118 6.35 34.02 -20.48
CA GLN A 118 6.97 35.30 -20.21
C GLN A 118 6.86 36.15 -21.48
N GLU A 119 5.97 37.13 -21.47
CA GLU A 119 5.81 38.05 -22.60
C GLU A 119 7.05 38.93 -22.79
N TYR A 120 7.37 39.19 -24.06
CA TYR A 120 8.41 40.14 -24.45
C TYR A 120 8.00 40.85 -25.74
N TRP A 121 7.24 41.94 -25.59
CA TRP A 121 6.71 42.69 -26.73
C TRP A 121 7.78 43.59 -27.35
N VAL A 122 8.06 43.36 -28.62
CA VAL A 122 9.00 44.13 -29.44
C VAL A 122 8.24 44.85 -30.55
N TRP A 123 8.50 46.15 -30.70
CA TRP A 123 7.93 46.94 -31.79
C TRP A 123 8.72 46.71 -33.08
N HIS A 124 8.02 46.36 -34.16
CA HIS A 124 8.58 46.23 -35.51
C HIS A 124 8.06 47.36 -36.39
N SER A 125 8.95 48.28 -36.78
CA SER A 125 8.63 49.35 -37.74
C SER A 125 8.53 48.78 -39.16
N THR A 126 7.53 49.25 -39.91
CA THR A 126 7.28 48.92 -41.32
C THR A 126 7.30 50.16 -42.22
N GLY A 127 7.65 51.33 -41.67
CA GLY A 127 7.58 52.63 -42.35
C GLY A 127 7.63 53.80 -41.36
N GLU A 128 7.58 55.02 -41.91
CA GLU A 128 7.83 56.27 -41.18
C GLU A 128 6.86 56.51 -40.00
N ASP A 129 5.65 55.95 -40.06
CA ASP A 129 4.66 55.96 -38.97
C ASP A 129 3.83 54.65 -38.91
N SER A 130 4.40 53.54 -39.38
CA SER A 130 3.69 52.24 -39.40
C SER A 130 4.50 51.15 -38.74
N GLY A 131 3.84 50.23 -38.05
CA GLY A 131 4.47 49.11 -37.38
C GLY A 131 3.47 48.26 -36.62
N TYR A 132 3.97 47.20 -35.98
CA TYR A 132 3.18 46.32 -35.12
C TYR A 132 4.01 45.84 -33.94
N TRP A 133 3.33 45.56 -32.83
CA TRP A 133 3.92 44.84 -31.71
C TRP A 133 3.92 43.35 -32.00
N CYS A 134 5.06 42.69 -31.81
CA CYS A 134 5.20 41.25 -31.91
C CYS A 134 5.72 40.74 -30.57
N ASP A 135 5.12 39.66 -30.06
CA ASP A 135 5.60 39.00 -28.85
C ASP A 135 6.75 38.05 -29.19
N HIS A 136 7.91 38.30 -28.60
CA HIS A 136 9.13 37.48 -28.67
C HIS A 136 9.38 36.77 -27.34
N GLY A 137 8.32 36.51 -26.59
CA GLY A 137 8.34 35.82 -25.31
C GLY A 137 8.85 34.39 -25.38
N TRP A 138 8.94 33.77 -24.20
CA TRP A 138 9.41 32.39 -24.03
C TRP A 138 8.68 31.69 -22.88
N TRP A 139 8.79 30.37 -22.84
CA TRP A 139 8.27 29.57 -21.73
C TRP A 139 9.23 29.57 -20.55
N GLU A 140 8.73 29.99 -19.40
CA GLU A 140 9.35 29.82 -18.08
C GLU A 140 8.62 28.72 -17.31
N PHE A 141 9.24 28.21 -16.24
CA PHE A 141 8.72 27.05 -15.51
C PHE A 141 8.75 27.25 -14.00
N ASP A 142 7.60 27.07 -13.36
CA ASP A 142 7.49 26.93 -11.92
C ASP A 142 7.56 25.46 -11.52
N LEU A 143 8.15 25.17 -10.35
CA LEU A 143 8.17 23.81 -9.78
C LEU A 143 7.16 23.68 -8.64
N ASP A 144 6.01 23.09 -8.94
CA ASP A 144 5.00 22.75 -7.95
C ASP A 144 5.45 21.48 -7.19
N ARG A 145 5.47 21.54 -5.86
CA ARG A 145 5.97 20.47 -4.98
C ARG A 145 4.82 19.84 -4.19
N TYR A 146 4.77 18.52 -4.22
CA TYR A 146 3.74 17.72 -3.57
C TYR A 146 4.33 16.71 -2.61
N SER A 147 3.52 16.33 -1.63
CA SER A 147 3.89 15.31 -0.67
C SER A 147 2.67 14.51 -0.20
N ALA A 148 2.95 13.33 0.32
CA ALA A 148 1.98 12.50 1.00
C ALA A 148 2.59 11.83 2.23
N SER A 149 1.78 11.58 3.24
CA SER A 149 2.17 10.84 4.45
C SER A 149 1.09 9.84 4.86
N LEU A 150 1.53 8.66 5.29
CA LEU A 150 0.71 7.58 5.82
C LEU A 150 0.76 7.60 7.35
N ILE A 151 -0.41 7.70 7.97
CA ILE A 151 -0.63 7.44 9.39
C ILE A 151 -1.35 6.10 9.52
N SER A 152 -0.87 5.24 10.40
CA SER A 152 -1.46 3.92 10.60
C SER A 152 -1.30 3.42 12.02
N SER A 153 -2.20 2.51 12.41
CA SER A 153 -2.17 1.84 13.71
C SER A 153 -2.77 0.46 13.59
N MET A 154 -2.44 -0.40 14.55
CA MET A 154 -2.94 -1.75 14.68
C MET A 154 -3.35 -1.99 16.13
N SER A 155 -4.41 -2.78 16.32
CA SER A 155 -4.77 -3.31 17.62
C SER A 155 -5.28 -4.75 17.47
N ILE A 156 -4.80 -5.63 18.33
CA ILE A 156 -5.35 -6.97 18.54
C ILE A 156 -6.04 -7.04 19.90
N LYS A 157 -7.09 -7.85 19.97
CA LYS A 157 -7.78 -8.16 21.22
C LYS A 157 -8.13 -9.64 21.27
N CYS A 158 -8.31 -10.17 22.46
CA CYS A 158 -8.91 -11.49 22.64
C CYS A 158 -10.26 -11.53 21.92
N ASP A 159 -10.59 -12.67 21.29
CA ASP A 159 -11.86 -12.80 20.58
C ASP A 159 -13.06 -12.53 21.50
N ASP A 160 -14.09 -11.85 20.99
CA ASP A 160 -15.29 -11.52 21.77
C ASP A 160 -16.05 -12.76 22.29
N LYS A 161 -15.73 -13.97 21.77
CA LYS A 161 -16.25 -15.26 22.23
C LYS A 161 -15.27 -16.06 23.09
N ASN A 162 -14.10 -15.50 23.41
CA ASN A 162 -13.10 -16.15 24.25
C ASN A 162 -13.47 -16.04 25.75
N PRO A 163 -13.84 -17.13 26.43
CA PRO A 163 -14.22 -17.11 27.84
C PRO A 163 -13.03 -16.90 28.79
N THR A 164 -11.80 -17.03 28.28
CA THR A 164 -10.55 -16.90 29.06
C THR A 164 -9.96 -15.49 28.98
N ALA A 165 -10.59 -14.60 28.20
CA ALA A 165 -10.13 -13.24 28.00
C ALA A 165 -10.13 -12.45 29.32
N ALA A 166 -8.96 -11.95 29.69
CA ALA A 166 -8.77 -11.04 30.81
C ALA A 166 -7.94 -9.84 30.32
N GLY A 167 -8.62 -8.78 29.85
CA GLY A 167 -7.96 -7.66 29.18
C GLY A 167 -7.23 -8.13 27.91
N SER A 168 -5.93 -7.87 27.84
CA SER A 168 -5.03 -8.34 26.76
C SER A 168 -4.35 -9.68 27.08
N SER A 169 -4.97 -10.51 27.92
CA SER A 169 -4.49 -11.86 28.22
C SER A 169 -5.53 -12.92 27.85
N MET A 170 -5.07 -14.06 27.33
CA MET A 170 -5.91 -15.25 27.08
C MET A 170 -5.13 -16.55 27.27
N LYS A 171 -5.82 -17.68 27.28
CA LYS A 171 -5.19 -19.00 27.09
C LYS A 171 -4.91 -19.25 25.60
N SER A 172 -3.91 -20.05 25.29
CA SER A 172 -3.68 -20.56 23.94
C SER A 172 -4.80 -21.52 23.51
N GLY A 173 -5.01 -21.66 22.20
CA GLY A 173 -6.15 -22.41 21.64
C GLY A 173 -7.40 -21.55 21.42
N TYR A 174 -7.38 -20.29 21.86
CA TYR A 174 -8.46 -19.32 21.64
C TYR A 174 -8.13 -18.29 20.57
N GLY A 175 -9.20 -17.63 20.11
CA GLY A 175 -9.17 -16.66 19.02
C GLY A 175 -8.73 -15.27 19.42
N ILE A 176 -8.30 -14.50 18.43
CA ILE A 176 -8.05 -13.06 18.49
C ILE A 176 -8.81 -12.35 17.39
N ASN A 177 -9.27 -11.13 17.66
CA ASN A 177 -9.70 -10.19 16.63
C ASN A 177 -8.62 -9.15 16.39
N GLN A 178 -8.61 -8.58 15.19
CA GLN A 178 -7.66 -7.54 14.80
C GLN A 178 -8.37 -6.41 14.08
N THR A 179 -7.95 -5.18 14.39
CA THR A 179 -8.28 -3.97 13.65
C THR A 179 -6.99 -3.26 13.23
N VAL A 180 -6.89 -2.88 11.97
CA VAL A 180 -5.84 -1.98 11.45
C VAL A 180 -6.50 -0.75 10.87
N THR A 181 -5.90 0.41 11.11
CA THR A 181 -6.31 1.66 10.47
C THR A 181 -5.15 2.27 9.69
N GLY A 182 -5.47 2.89 8.57
CA GLY A 182 -4.51 3.56 7.70
C GLY A 182 -5.16 4.71 6.96
N SER A 183 -4.49 5.85 6.94
CA SER A 183 -4.92 7.04 6.22
C SER A 183 -3.75 7.78 5.61
N ILE A 184 -3.88 8.12 4.32
CA ILE A 184 -2.92 8.93 3.59
C ILE A 184 -3.45 10.35 3.46
N SER A 185 -2.64 11.31 3.90
CA SER A 185 -2.85 12.74 3.68
C SER A 185 -1.90 13.22 2.58
N SER A 186 -2.39 14.10 1.70
CA SER A 186 -1.57 14.69 0.63
C SER A 186 -2.11 16.06 0.23
N ASN A 187 -1.22 16.95 -0.19
CA ASN A 187 -1.60 18.21 -0.84
C ASN A 187 -1.98 18.06 -2.32
N GLN A 188 -1.96 16.83 -2.87
CA GLN A 188 -2.50 16.47 -4.19
C GLN A 188 -3.28 15.15 -4.09
N SER A 189 -4.43 15.20 -3.42
CA SER A 189 -5.26 14.02 -3.12
C SER A 189 -5.71 13.23 -4.36
N SER A 190 -5.84 13.88 -5.52
CA SER A 190 -6.20 13.22 -6.79
C SER A 190 -5.09 12.33 -7.36
N ALA A 191 -3.85 12.45 -6.89
CA ALA A 191 -2.71 11.67 -7.36
C ALA A 191 -2.38 10.46 -6.46
N VAL A 192 -3.10 10.28 -5.36
CA VAL A 192 -2.81 9.23 -4.36
C VAL A 192 -3.99 8.29 -4.13
N THR A 193 -3.70 7.07 -3.69
CA THR A 193 -4.72 6.15 -3.17
C THR A 193 -4.56 5.95 -1.67
N GLN A 194 -5.67 5.73 -0.97
CA GLN A 194 -5.62 5.18 0.38
C GLN A 194 -5.06 3.75 0.37
N PRO A 195 -4.55 3.22 1.49
CA PRO A 195 -4.16 1.82 1.60
C PRO A 195 -5.30 0.89 1.13
N GLN A 196 -4.93 -0.18 0.44
CA GLN A 196 -5.91 -1.10 -0.16
C GLN A 196 -5.85 -2.50 0.43
N ASN A 197 -4.69 -2.92 0.94
CA ASN A 197 -4.50 -4.26 1.49
C ASN A 197 -3.77 -4.20 2.84
N ALA A 198 -4.10 -5.15 3.71
CA ALA A 198 -3.37 -5.40 4.94
C ALA A 198 -3.22 -6.91 5.13
N VAL A 199 -2.01 -7.38 5.43
CA VAL A 199 -1.70 -8.82 5.50
C VAL A 199 -1.04 -9.14 6.84
N SER A 200 -1.67 -10.01 7.63
CA SER A 200 -1.22 -10.38 8.98
C SER A 200 -0.54 -11.74 9.01
N TYR A 201 0.58 -11.79 9.72
CA TYR A 201 1.46 -12.95 9.90
C TYR A 201 1.58 -13.27 11.39
N PHE A 202 1.74 -14.55 11.71
CA PHE A 202 1.57 -15.08 13.05
C PHE A 202 2.81 -15.84 13.55
N PRO A 203 3.11 -15.81 14.86
CA PRO A 203 4.34 -16.37 15.42
C PRO A 203 4.45 -17.88 15.28
N GLU A 204 3.34 -18.62 15.30
CA GLU A 204 3.27 -20.07 15.11
C GLU A 204 3.80 -20.55 13.76
N PHE A 205 3.83 -19.65 12.76
CA PHE A 205 4.32 -19.92 11.41
C PHE A 205 5.64 -19.22 11.11
N GLY A 206 6.34 -18.72 12.15
CA GLY A 206 7.57 -17.96 12.01
C GLY A 206 7.41 -16.64 11.25
N TYR A 207 6.18 -16.14 11.09
CA TYR A 207 5.82 -15.01 10.23
C TYR A 207 6.08 -15.21 8.71
N GLU A 208 6.13 -16.45 8.23
CA GLU A 208 6.49 -16.74 6.83
C GLU A 208 5.40 -17.52 6.08
N THR A 209 5.03 -18.69 6.60
CA THR A 209 4.36 -19.74 5.78
C THR A 209 2.89 -19.43 5.50
N TYR A 210 2.18 -18.87 6.49
CA TYR A 210 0.75 -18.59 6.41
C TYR A 210 0.44 -17.18 6.89
N TRP A 211 -0.59 -16.59 6.31
CA TRP A 211 -1.02 -15.24 6.63
C TRP A 211 -2.52 -15.07 6.38
N ARG A 212 -3.12 -14.07 7.02
CA ARG A 212 -4.50 -13.65 6.75
C ARG A 212 -4.49 -12.34 5.98
N LEU A 213 -5.14 -12.31 4.83
CA LEU A 213 -5.57 -11.05 4.22
C LEU A 213 -6.69 -10.46 5.07
N LEU A 214 -6.62 -9.15 5.32
CA LEU A 214 -7.66 -8.42 6.03
C LEU A 214 -8.69 -7.88 5.04
N GLU A 215 -9.94 -7.91 5.44
CA GLU A 215 -11.05 -7.29 4.72
C GLU A 215 -11.10 -5.79 5.01
N ARG A 216 -11.24 -4.99 3.97
CA ARG A 216 -11.41 -3.55 4.06
C ARG A 216 -12.86 -3.22 4.46
N MET A 217 -13.04 -2.66 5.65
CA MET A 217 -14.36 -2.41 6.27
C MET A 217 -14.96 -1.03 5.93
N GLY A 218 -14.15 -0.11 5.41
CA GLY A 218 -14.53 1.30 5.16
C GLY A 218 -13.65 2.28 5.96
N SER A 219 -13.55 3.53 5.52
CA SER A 219 -12.79 4.60 6.20
C SER A 219 -11.34 4.25 6.57
N GLY A 220 -10.63 3.50 5.73
CA GLY A 220 -9.24 3.10 5.98
C GLY A 220 -9.10 2.04 7.09
N ARG A 221 -10.19 1.40 7.50
CA ARG A 221 -10.21 0.32 8.49
C ARG A 221 -10.15 -1.06 7.82
N PHE A 222 -9.38 -1.95 8.43
CA PHE A 222 -9.16 -3.33 8.00
C PHE A 222 -9.35 -4.26 9.19
N GLU A 223 -10.01 -5.39 8.98
CA GLU A 223 -10.24 -6.42 9.99
C GLU A 223 -9.98 -7.79 9.39
N PHE A 224 -9.78 -8.83 10.21
CA PHE A 224 -9.72 -10.19 9.65
C PHE A 224 -10.95 -10.49 8.80
N GLN A 225 -10.75 -11.17 7.68
CA GLN A 225 -11.85 -11.83 6.99
C GLN A 225 -12.57 -12.81 7.94
N LYS A 226 -13.83 -13.14 7.64
CA LYS A 226 -14.57 -14.15 8.39
C LYS A 226 -13.86 -15.50 8.29
N ASN A 227 -13.55 -16.09 9.43
CA ASN A 227 -12.87 -17.37 9.49
C ASN A 227 -13.89 -18.50 9.30
N HIS A 228 -13.74 -19.30 8.24
CA HIS A 228 -14.64 -20.44 7.97
C HIS A 228 -14.55 -21.56 9.00
N TYR A 229 -13.45 -21.64 9.77
CA TYR A 229 -13.31 -22.60 10.86
C TYR A 229 -13.99 -22.15 12.16
N SER A 230 -14.38 -20.88 12.28
CA SER A 230 -15.10 -20.40 13.44
C SER A 230 -16.55 -20.87 13.40
N THR A 231 -17.02 -21.55 14.45
CA THR A 231 -18.43 -21.92 14.66
C THR A 231 -19.38 -20.73 14.47
N TYR A 232 -18.98 -19.53 14.91
CA TYR A 232 -19.78 -18.31 14.80
C TYR A 232 -19.53 -17.49 13.51
N LYS A 233 -18.74 -18.01 12.56
CA LYS A 233 -18.22 -17.26 11.40
C LYS A 233 -17.61 -15.90 11.78
N ASN A 234 -16.92 -15.83 12.92
CA ASN A 234 -16.36 -14.60 13.47
C ASN A 234 -15.09 -14.19 12.70
N ARG A 235 -14.72 -12.90 12.80
CA ARG A 235 -13.49 -12.33 12.22
C ARG A 235 -12.31 -12.64 13.14
N THR A 236 -11.89 -13.90 13.19
CA THR A 236 -10.98 -14.39 14.23
C THR A 236 -9.82 -15.20 13.68
N HIS A 237 -8.68 -15.10 14.35
CA HIS A 237 -7.55 -16.01 14.15
C HIS A 237 -7.33 -16.80 15.45
N PHE A 238 -7.32 -18.13 15.36
CA PHE A 238 -7.09 -19.00 16.52
C PHE A 238 -5.59 -19.24 16.70
N SER A 239 -5.09 -19.01 17.91
CA SER A 239 -3.75 -19.46 18.30
C SER A 239 -3.74 -20.99 18.46
N PRO A 240 -2.64 -21.69 18.16
CA PRO A 240 -2.55 -23.12 18.42
C PRO A 240 -2.50 -23.41 19.92
N ILE A 241 -3.05 -24.54 20.34
CA ILE A 241 -3.11 -24.92 21.76
C ILE A 241 -1.73 -25.09 22.41
N TRP A 242 -0.75 -25.54 21.63
CA TRP A 242 0.63 -25.72 22.07
C TRP A 242 1.44 -24.41 22.15
N MET A 243 0.86 -23.26 21.76
CA MET A 243 1.54 -21.97 21.85
C MET A 243 1.93 -21.70 23.33
N PRO A 244 3.22 -21.44 23.62
CA PRO A 244 3.68 -21.25 24.98
C PRO A 244 3.19 -19.94 25.60
N ASP A 245 3.22 -19.90 26.92
CA ASP A 245 3.01 -18.68 27.71
C ASP A 245 4.00 -17.58 27.32
N GLY A 246 3.52 -16.35 27.25
CA GLY A 246 4.33 -15.20 26.89
C GLY A 246 3.62 -14.25 25.92
N ALA A 247 4.41 -13.43 25.23
CA ALA A 247 3.87 -12.47 24.26
C ALA A 247 3.48 -13.18 22.95
N TYR A 248 2.20 -13.09 22.59
CA TYR A 248 1.70 -13.45 21.27
C TYR A 248 1.62 -12.20 20.43
N THR A 249 2.58 -12.02 19.52
CA THR A 249 2.75 -10.80 18.73
C THR A 249 2.34 -11.04 17.28
N VAL A 250 1.36 -10.30 16.77
CA VAL A 250 0.95 -10.38 15.36
C VAL A 250 1.68 -9.30 14.57
N ASN A 251 2.22 -9.64 13.40
CA ASN A 251 2.85 -8.70 12.48
C ASN A 251 1.94 -8.42 11.29
N THR A 252 1.67 -7.15 10.98
CA THR A 252 0.80 -6.79 9.85
C THR A 252 1.46 -5.81 8.91
N TRP A 253 1.41 -6.13 7.63
CA TRP A 253 1.91 -5.26 6.58
C TRP A 253 0.72 -4.55 5.91
N LEU A 254 0.60 -3.25 6.16
CA LEU A 254 -0.37 -2.37 5.50
C LEU A 254 0.28 -1.82 4.22
N ILE A 255 -0.33 -2.05 3.06
CA ILE A 255 0.26 -1.79 1.75
C ILE A 255 -0.73 -1.16 0.77
N ASP A 256 -0.24 -0.88 -0.44
CA ASP A 256 -0.99 -0.36 -1.59
C ASP A 256 -1.57 1.05 -1.41
N GLY A 257 -0.89 1.88 -0.61
CA GLY A 257 -1.09 3.33 -0.62
C GLY A 257 -0.28 4.01 -1.71
N TRP A 258 -0.77 4.06 -2.95
CA TRP A 258 0.02 4.49 -4.11
C TRP A 258 0.15 6.00 -4.23
N THR A 259 1.35 6.45 -4.60
CA THR A 259 1.68 7.84 -4.95
C THR A 259 2.51 7.88 -6.25
N PRO A 260 2.71 9.04 -6.88
CA PRO A 260 3.60 9.17 -8.05
C PRO A 260 5.04 8.73 -7.77
N ASP A 261 5.48 8.82 -6.52
CA ASP A 261 6.81 8.42 -6.04
C ASP A 261 6.80 7.00 -5.42
N GLY A 262 5.78 6.19 -5.72
CA GLY A 262 5.68 4.78 -5.33
C GLY A 262 4.74 4.52 -4.15
N MET A 263 4.76 3.26 -3.69
CA MET A 263 3.86 2.76 -2.65
C MET A 263 4.27 3.23 -1.26
N LEU A 264 3.31 3.77 -0.51
CA LEU A 264 3.37 3.92 0.93
C LEU A 264 2.89 2.63 1.61
N SER A 265 3.58 2.25 2.68
CA SER A 265 3.32 1.05 3.46
C SER A 265 3.77 1.20 4.91
N ALA A 266 3.19 0.40 5.82
CA ALA A 266 3.57 0.35 7.23
C ALA A 266 3.73 -1.09 7.72
N ASN A 267 4.73 -1.31 8.59
CA ASN A 267 4.99 -2.57 9.28
C ASN A 267 4.52 -2.41 10.73
N LEU A 268 3.40 -3.04 11.06
CA LEU A 268 2.69 -2.85 12.31
C LEU A 268 2.78 -4.10 13.16
N THR A 269 2.78 -3.93 14.48
CA THR A 269 2.75 -5.03 15.44
C THR A 269 1.86 -4.65 16.60
N ASP A 270 1.15 -5.64 17.13
CA ASP A 270 0.54 -5.55 18.44
C ASP A 270 0.63 -6.92 19.13
N SER A 271 0.57 -6.92 20.46
CA SER A 271 0.84 -8.11 21.27
C SER A 271 -0.21 -8.29 22.35
N LEU A 272 -0.55 -9.55 22.63
CA LEU A 272 -1.28 -9.96 23.81
C LEU A 272 -0.47 -10.96 24.62
N THR A 273 -0.94 -11.32 25.81
CA THR A 273 -0.26 -12.28 26.68
C THR A 273 -0.99 -13.62 26.70
N ILE A 274 -0.31 -14.70 26.34
CA ILE A 274 -0.77 -16.07 26.54
C ILE A 274 -0.39 -16.53 27.95
N ARG A 275 -1.36 -17.09 28.69
CA ARG A 275 -1.18 -17.73 29.99
C ARG A 275 -2.05 -18.95 30.13
N GLY A 276 -1.43 -20.13 30.15
CA GLY A 276 -2.12 -21.40 30.11
C GLY A 276 -2.69 -21.71 28.73
N ASN A 277 -3.38 -22.85 28.66
CA ASN A 277 -3.92 -23.38 27.42
C ASN A 277 -5.34 -23.93 27.60
N LEU A 278 -6.03 -24.13 26.48
CA LEU A 278 -7.41 -24.62 26.43
C LEU A 278 -7.64 -25.95 27.19
N TRP A 279 -6.64 -26.85 27.30
CA TRP A 279 -6.80 -28.09 28.08
C TRP A 279 -6.99 -27.83 29.58
N GLN A 280 -6.47 -26.72 30.11
CA GLN A 280 -6.69 -26.35 31.51
C GLN A 280 -8.14 -25.95 31.79
N ASP A 281 -8.92 -25.58 30.77
CA ASP A 281 -10.36 -25.33 30.91
C ASP A 281 -11.19 -26.62 30.88
N TRP A 282 -10.64 -27.71 30.31
CA TRP A 282 -11.30 -29.01 30.27
C TRP A 282 -11.22 -29.76 31.61
N HIS A 283 -10.64 -29.19 32.68
CA HIS A 283 -10.64 -29.88 33.97
C HIS A 283 -12.04 -29.92 34.61
N VAL A 284 -12.81 -30.97 34.29
CA VAL A 284 -14.01 -31.37 35.02
C VAL A 284 -13.58 -32.04 36.33
N ALA A 285 -13.40 -31.26 37.39
CA ALA A 285 -13.38 -31.82 38.73
C ALA A 285 -14.82 -32.21 39.13
N PRO A 286 -15.06 -33.37 39.77
CA PRO A 286 -16.34 -33.64 40.40
C PRO A 286 -16.64 -32.50 41.40
N LYS A 287 -17.85 -31.91 41.33
CA LYS A 287 -18.31 -31.08 42.44
C LYS A 287 -18.26 -31.94 43.71
N LYS A 288 -17.53 -31.49 44.73
CA LYS A 288 -17.61 -32.12 46.05
C LYS A 288 -19.09 -32.09 46.47
N PRO A 289 -19.68 -33.25 46.86
CA PRO A 289 -21.09 -33.34 47.22
C PRO A 289 -21.42 -32.47 48.43
#